data_AF-A0A9P5PCP5-F1
#
_entry.id   AF-A0A9P5PCP5-F1
#
_cell.length_a   1.000
_cell.length_b   1.000
_cell.length_c   1.000
_cell.angle_alpha   90.00
_cell.angle_beta   90.00
_cell.angle_gamma   90.00
#
_symmetry.space_group_name_H-M   'P 1'
#
loop_
_entity.id
_entity.type
_entity.pdbx_description
1 polymer ?
#
loop_
_entity_poly.entity_id
_entity_poly.type
_entity_poly.pdbx_seq_one_letter_code
_entity_poly.pdbx_strand_id
1 'polypeptide(L)'
;MIYALAWVPFYFPIFEGQLFTFSLLGQWVVLAKKRDHVRDLCNAPEDVLSMESAAEELLQLRHIVGPLFTDELYHIPVIRTKLNLNLGDILPPLVAEIQATFEDIFNSWTSITVLPTFSRVICRVTSRVLVGENLCRNEEYCKLASRFTNDVLLAGPILKFLIPRSLRSSLGKLYRMSFRHHKQMQTFLEPFIEDRRQKLRQDPTFTLPNDMLSWLMEMASPTVEHSTESLSMRILNVNFVAMHTTTK
;
A
#
# COMPACT_ATOMS: atom_id res chain seq x y z
N MET A 1 7.60 14.13 -6.94
CA MET A 1 7.71 13.29 -8.17
C MET A 1 7.32 14.05 -9.44
N ILE A 2 6.24 14.84 -9.45
CA ILE A 2 5.81 15.65 -10.60
C ILE A 2 6.91 16.60 -11.11
N TYR A 3 7.70 17.21 -10.22
CA TYR A 3 8.79 18.12 -10.62
C TYR A 3 10.02 17.42 -11.24
N ALA A 4 10.25 16.14 -10.96
CA ALA A 4 11.36 15.40 -11.56
C ALA A 4 11.06 15.01 -13.01
N LEU A 5 9.78 14.71 -13.30
CA LEU A 5 9.28 14.38 -14.62
C LEU A 5 9.21 15.61 -15.55
N ALA A 6 9.18 16.83 -15.02
CA ALA A 6 9.15 18.05 -15.83
C ALA A 6 10.44 18.25 -16.67
N TRP A 7 11.56 17.69 -16.23
CA TRP A 7 12.84 17.75 -16.93
C TRP A 7 13.02 16.62 -17.93
N VAL A 8 12.27 15.52 -17.78
CA VAL A 8 12.37 14.36 -18.67
C VAL A 8 12.12 14.78 -20.13
N PRO A 9 11.07 15.55 -20.49
CA PRO A 9 10.87 16.06 -21.86
C PRO A 9 12.01 16.91 -22.40
N PHE A 10 12.79 17.57 -21.54
CA PHE A 10 13.94 18.39 -21.95
C PHE A 10 15.16 17.54 -22.28
N TYR A 11 15.42 16.48 -21.49
CA TYR A 11 16.55 15.57 -21.71
C TYR A 11 16.24 14.44 -22.70
N PHE A 12 14.96 14.11 -22.89
CA PHE A 12 14.50 13.01 -23.77
C PHE A 12 14.95 13.13 -25.23
N PRO A 13 14.96 14.33 -25.87
CA PRO A 13 15.37 14.48 -27.27
C PRO A 13 16.90 14.49 -27.44
N ILE A 14 17.64 14.81 -26.39
CA ILE A 14 19.09 15.10 -26.47
C ILE A 14 19.92 13.81 -26.41
N PHE A 15 19.44 12.78 -25.70
CA PHE A 15 20.19 11.54 -25.43
C PHE A 15 19.51 10.30 -26.02
N GLU A 16 19.43 10.23 -27.35
CA GLU A 16 18.90 9.04 -28.04
C GLU A 16 19.82 7.83 -27.92
N GLY A 17 19.26 6.69 -27.49
CA GLY A 17 19.93 5.38 -27.48
C GLY A 17 20.89 5.11 -26.31
N GLN A 18 21.11 6.07 -25.40
CA GLN A 18 22.06 5.94 -24.29
C GLN A 18 21.37 5.88 -22.92
N LEU A 19 22.10 5.39 -21.92
CA LEU A 19 21.77 5.63 -20.51
C LEU A 19 22.12 7.07 -20.19
N PHE A 20 21.20 7.81 -19.58
CA PHE A 20 21.42 9.20 -19.19
C PHE A 20 21.39 9.32 -17.68
N THR A 21 22.42 9.93 -17.09
CA THR A 21 22.53 10.12 -15.65
C THR A 21 22.46 11.59 -15.31
N PHE A 22 21.59 11.97 -14.37
CA PHE A 22 21.48 13.34 -13.88
C PHE A 22 21.43 13.37 -12.36
N SER A 23 21.87 14.49 -11.78
CA SER A 23 21.77 14.72 -10.35
C SER A 23 20.41 15.31 -10.03
N LEU A 24 19.65 14.65 -9.16
CA LEU A 24 18.39 15.13 -8.63
C LEU A 24 18.47 15.12 -7.10
N LEU A 25 18.45 16.31 -6.49
CA LEU A 25 18.35 16.50 -5.05
C LEU A 25 19.39 15.70 -4.25
N GLY A 26 20.64 15.68 -4.74
CA GLY A 26 21.77 15.01 -4.09
C GLY A 26 21.89 13.51 -4.39
N GLN A 27 21.19 13.00 -5.41
CA GLN A 27 21.26 11.61 -5.85
C GLN A 27 21.45 11.53 -7.36
N TRP A 28 22.17 10.50 -7.82
CA TRP A 28 22.30 10.20 -9.23
C TRP A 28 21.12 9.34 -9.68
N VAL A 29 20.35 9.86 -10.63
CA VAL A 29 19.25 9.14 -11.27
C VAL A 29 19.71 8.72 -12.66
N VAL A 30 19.60 7.43 -12.95
CA VAL A 30 19.90 6.86 -14.27
C VAL A 30 18.59 6.61 -15.01
N LEU A 31 18.46 7.17 -16.20
CA LEU A 31 17.32 7.00 -17.09
C LEU A 31 17.69 6.05 -18.23
N ALA A 32 16.94 4.95 -18.35
CA ALA A 32 17.03 4.02 -19.47
C ALA A 32 15.94 4.29 -20.51
N LYS A 33 16.37 4.62 -21.75
CA LYS A 33 15.45 4.90 -22.87
C LYS A 33 15.36 3.73 -23.87
N LYS A 34 16.47 3.03 -24.14
CA LYS A 34 16.50 1.91 -25.10
C LYS A 34 15.76 0.71 -24.53
N ARG A 35 14.95 0.02 -25.35
CA ARG A 35 14.21 -1.19 -24.96
C ARG A 35 15.12 -2.25 -24.33
N ASP A 36 16.32 -2.43 -24.86
CA ASP A 36 17.29 -3.39 -24.30
C ASP A 36 17.70 -3.02 -22.88
N HIS A 37 18.03 -1.74 -22.62
CA HIS A 37 18.37 -1.28 -21.28
C HIS A 37 17.18 -1.40 -20.31
N VAL A 38 15.96 -1.08 -20.76
CA VAL A 38 14.75 -1.29 -19.94
C VAL A 38 14.57 -2.77 -19.63
N ARG A 39 14.78 -3.64 -20.61
CA ARG A 39 14.72 -5.10 -20.41
C ARG A 39 15.80 -5.57 -19.43
N ASP A 40 17.01 -5.04 -19.50
CA ASP A 40 18.08 -5.38 -18.57
C ASP A 40 17.73 -4.93 -17.14
N LEU A 41 17.19 -3.73 -16.97
CA LEU A 41 16.71 -3.24 -15.67
C LEU A 41 15.55 -4.09 -15.11
N CYS A 42 14.59 -4.48 -15.95
CA CYS A 42 13.44 -5.29 -15.54
C CYS A 42 13.83 -6.73 -15.16
N ASN A 43 14.89 -7.27 -15.73
CA ASN A 43 15.38 -8.63 -15.44
C ASN A 43 16.54 -8.65 -14.44
N ALA A 44 16.97 -7.49 -13.95
CA ALA A 44 18.03 -7.41 -12.96
C ALA A 44 17.59 -8.13 -11.67
N PRO A 45 18.49 -8.91 -11.04
CA PRO A 45 18.24 -9.49 -9.73
C PRO A 45 17.91 -8.43 -8.66
N GLU A 46 17.07 -8.78 -7.67
CA GLU A 46 16.64 -7.87 -6.61
C GLU A 46 17.81 -7.37 -5.73
N ASP A 47 18.91 -8.14 -5.62
CA ASP A 47 20.14 -7.74 -4.92
C ASP A 47 20.98 -6.72 -5.69
N VAL A 48 20.72 -6.56 -6.99
CA VAL A 48 21.34 -5.53 -7.85
C VAL A 48 20.45 -4.29 -7.94
N LEU A 49 19.15 -4.47 -8.19
CA LEU A 49 18.16 -3.38 -8.26
C LEU A 49 16.93 -3.71 -7.42
N SER A 50 16.74 -2.93 -6.34
CA SER A 50 15.63 -3.13 -5.41
C SER A 50 14.64 -1.98 -5.43
N MET A 51 13.40 -2.27 -5.83
CA MET A 51 12.29 -1.31 -5.77
C MET A 51 11.98 -0.94 -4.31
N GLU A 52 12.10 -1.88 -3.38
CA GLU A 52 11.91 -1.65 -1.95
C GLU A 52 12.93 -0.65 -1.41
N SER A 53 14.21 -0.83 -1.73
CA SER A 53 15.27 0.11 -1.32
C SER A 53 15.04 1.50 -1.89
N ALA A 54 14.62 1.60 -3.17
CA ALA A 54 14.28 2.88 -3.79
C ALA A 54 13.05 3.53 -3.13
N ALA A 55 12.05 2.74 -2.76
CA ALA A 55 10.87 3.22 -2.06
C ALA A 55 11.20 3.73 -0.65
N GLU A 56 12.00 2.99 0.13
CA GLU A 56 12.46 3.42 1.45
C GLU A 56 13.31 4.70 1.35
N GLU A 57 14.21 4.74 0.36
CA GLU A 57 15.05 5.91 0.14
C GLU A 57 14.23 7.15 -0.21
N LEU A 58 13.17 7.02 -1.03
CA LEU A 58 12.32 8.14 -1.44
C LEU A 58 11.28 8.53 -0.38
N LEU A 59 10.61 7.55 0.21
CA LEU A 59 9.45 7.75 1.09
C LEU A 59 9.82 7.76 2.56
N GLN A 60 11.04 7.38 2.93
CA GLN A 60 11.51 7.36 4.32
C GLN A 60 10.54 6.59 5.23
N LEU A 61 10.02 5.44 4.78
CA LEU A 61 8.92 4.72 5.43
C LEU A 61 9.33 4.32 6.85
N ARG A 62 10.57 3.88 7.07
CA ARG A 62 11.03 3.54 8.43
C ARG A 62 10.90 4.72 9.42
N HIS A 63 11.04 5.95 8.94
CA HIS A 63 10.85 7.15 9.75
C HIS A 63 9.38 7.56 9.91
N ILE A 64 8.55 7.35 8.89
CA ILE A 64 7.18 7.89 8.82
C ILE A 64 6.12 6.89 9.28
N VAL A 65 6.35 5.60 9.11
CA VAL A 65 5.41 4.53 9.47
C VAL A 65 6.01 3.56 10.49
N GLY A 66 7.34 3.39 10.49
CA GLY A 66 8.05 2.68 11.57
C GLY A 66 8.28 1.19 11.32
N PRO A 67 9.09 0.54 12.17
CA PRO A 67 9.64 -0.79 11.92
C PRO A 67 8.57 -1.89 11.87
N LEU A 68 7.50 -1.78 12.68
CA LEU A 68 6.39 -2.72 12.61
C LEU A 68 5.72 -2.74 11.23
N PHE A 69 5.78 -1.64 10.48
CA PHE A 69 5.27 -1.53 9.12
C PHE A 69 6.29 -2.04 8.07
N THR A 70 7.58 -1.72 8.24
CA THR A 70 8.62 -1.96 7.24
C THR A 70 9.33 -3.30 7.36
N ASP A 71 9.50 -3.81 8.57
CA ASP A 71 10.41 -4.95 8.81
C ASP A 71 9.62 -6.29 8.82
N GLU A 72 8.33 -6.26 9.19
CA GLU A 72 7.44 -7.43 9.24
C GLU A 72 6.80 -7.72 7.87
N LEU A 73 7.46 -8.53 7.04
CA LEU A 73 7.09 -8.70 5.63
C LEU A 73 6.29 -9.97 5.28
N TYR A 74 5.80 -10.73 6.27
CA TYR A 74 5.10 -12.02 6.03
C TYR A 74 3.82 -11.91 5.19
N HIS A 75 3.20 -10.74 5.11
CA HIS A 75 2.10 -10.46 4.19
C HIS A 75 2.46 -10.66 2.70
N ILE A 76 3.73 -10.53 2.32
CA ILE A 76 4.20 -10.78 0.94
C ILE A 76 4.03 -12.25 0.54
N PRO A 77 4.60 -13.24 1.28
CA PRO A 77 4.34 -14.64 0.97
C PRO A 77 2.87 -15.02 1.14
N VAL A 78 2.12 -14.40 2.06
CA VAL A 78 0.66 -14.59 2.15
C VAL A 78 -0.04 -14.23 0.85
N ILE A 79 0.25 -13.06 0.28
CA ILE A 79 -0.31 -12.62 -1.01
C ILE A 79 0.11 -13.60 -2.11
N ARG A 80 1.41 -13.90 -2.23
CA ARG A 80 1.94 -14.74 -3.32
C ARG A 80 1.32 -16.14 -3.33
N THR A 81 1.00 -16.69 -2.16
CA THR A 81 0.44 -18.04 -2.01
C THR A 81 -1.08 -18.04 -2.00
N LYS A 82 -1.72 -17.37 -1.03
CA LYS A 82 -3.16 -17.47 -0.80
C LYS A 82 -3.98 -16.68 -1.81
N LEU A 83 -3.54 -15.49 -2.23
CA LEU A 83 -4.34 -14.70 -3.17
C LEU A 83 -4.53 -15.45 -4.49
N ASN A 84 -3.43 -15.97 -5.07
CA ASN A 84 -3.45 -16.72 -6.33
C ASN A 84 -4.30 -17.99 -6.24
N LEU A 85 -4.17 -18.75 -5.15
CA LEU A 85 -4.93 -19.99 -4.95
C LEU A 85 -6.44 -19.75 -4.80
N ASN A 86 -6.84 -18.61 -4.24
CA ASN A 86 -8.24 -18.28 -3.95
C ASN A 86 -8.86 -17.35 -5.00
N LEU A 87 -8.18 -17.04 -6.11
CA LEU A 87 -8.68 -16.11 -7.14
C LEU A 87 -10.07 -16.51 -7.66
N GLY A 88 -10.32 -17.81 -7.86
CA GLY A 88 -11.61 -18.30 -8.33
C GLY A 88 -12.78 -17.93 -7.40
N ASP A 89 -12.55 -17.96 -6.09
CA ASP A 89 -13.56 -17.65 -5.09
C ASP A 89 -13.69 -16.15 -4.81
N ILE A 90 -12.60 -15.39 -5.00
CA ILE A 90 -12.53 -13.95 -4.73
C ILE A 90 -13.10 -13.14 -5.90
N LEU A 91 -12.94 -13.58 -7.14
CA LEU A 91 -13.35 -12.82 -8.31
C LEU A 91 -14.85 -12.49 -8.34
N PRO A 92 -15.79 -13.43 -8.09
CA PRO A 92 -17.21 -13.11 -8.06
C PRO A 92 -17.60 -12.00 -7.05
N PRO A 93 -17.24 -12.08 -5.75
CA PRO A 93 -17.57 -11.00 -4.81
C PRO A 93 -16.83 -9.69 -5.11
N LEU A 94 -15.66 -9.75 -5.75
CA LEU A 94 -14.94 -8.56 -6.21
C LEU A 94 -15.71 -7.84 -7.33
N VAL A 95 -16.17 -8.58 -8.34
CA VAL A 95 -16.97 -8.03 -9.46
C VAL A 95 -18.28 -7.44 -8.95
N ALA A 96 -18.95 -8.12 -8.02
CA ALA A 96 -20.16 -7.60 -7.38
C ALA A 96 -19.89 -6.28 -6.64
N GLU A 97 -18.76 -6.16 -5.92
CA GLU A 97 -18.42 -4.92 -5.24
C GLU A 97 -18.03 -3.80 -6.22
N ILE A 98 -17.40 -4.11 -7.36
CA ILE A 98 -17.17 -3.15 -8.44
C ILE A 98 -18.52 -2.60 -8.94
N GLN A 99 -19.47 -3.47 -9.27
CA GLN A 99 -20.80 -3.08 -9.74
C GLN A 99 -21.51 -2.19 -8.72
N ALA A 100 -21.60 -2.64 -7.46
CA ALA A 100 -22.22 -1.88 -6.38
C ALA A 100 -21.55 -0.51 -6.18
N THR A 101 -20.22 -0.45 -6.24
CA THR A 101 -19.50 0.82 -6.07
C THR A 101 -19.74 1.77 -7.24
N PHE A 102 -19.88 1.24 -8.46
CA PHE A 102 -20.21 2.05 -9.63
C PHE A 102 -21.65 2.56 -9.57
N GLU A 103 -22.60 1.74 -9.13
CA GLU A 103 -23.99 2.17 -8.92
C GLU A 103 -24.10 3.28 -7.86
N ASP A 104 -23.34 3.17 -6.77
CA ASP A 104 -23.30 4.18 -5.70
C ASP A 104 -22.71 5.53 -6.17
N ILE A 105 -21.73 5.50 -7.08
CA ILE A 105 -20.99 6.70 -7.52
C ILE A 105 -21.59 7.32 -8.78
N PHE A 106 -22.03 6.50 -9.73
CA PHE A 106 -22.48 6.89 -11.07
C PHE A 106 -23.99 6.68 -11.25
N ASN A 107 -24.77 6.97 -10.20
CA ASN A 107 -26.23 6.82 -10.23
C ASN A 107 -26.96 7.76 -11.22
N SER A 108 -26.26 8.76 -11.75
CA SER A 108 -26.77 9.74 -12.70
C SER A 108 -25.62 10.37 -13.50
N TRP A 109 -25.94 11.00 -14.63
CA TRP A 109 -24.95 11.75 -15.41
C TRP A 109 -24.45 12.96 -14.62
N THR A 110 -23.23 12.87 -14.10
CA THR A 110 -22.60 13.93 -13.30
C THR A 110 -21.13 14.12 -13.70
N SER A 111 -20.62 15.33 -13.49
CA SER A 111 -19.17 15.58 -13.59
C SER A 111 -18.48 15.05 -12.33
N ILE A 112 -17.36 14.35 -12.51
CA ILE A 112 -16.57 13.80 -11.41
C ILE A 112 -15.12 14.25 -11.49
N THR A 113 -14.49 14.38 -10.33
CA THR A 113 -13.02 14.48 -10.25
C THR A 113 -12.45 13.07 -10.29
N VAL A 114 -11.81 12.71 -11.41
CA VAL A 114 -11.37 11.32 -11.70
C VAL A 114 -10.54 10.72 -10.57
N LEU A 115 -9.47 11.40 -10.12
CA LEU A 115 -8.54 10.82 -9.13
C LEU A 115 -9.22 10.50 -7.78
N PRO A 116 -9.89 11.45 -7.09
CA PRO A 116 -10.60 11.15 -5.85
C PRO A 116 -11.69 10.08 -6.02
N THR A 117 -12.43 10.11 -7.13
CA THR A 117 -13.50 9.15 -7.40
C THR A 117 -12.95 7.73 -7.56
N PHE A 118 -11.93 7.54 -8.39
CA PHE A 118 -11.33 6.22 -8.58
C PHE A 118 -10.53 5.75 -7.36
N SER A 119 -9.96 6.67 -6.57
CA SER A 119 -9.34 6.31 -5.27
C SER A 119 -10.37 5.65 -4.34
N ARG A 120 -11.60 6.17 -4.31
CA ARG A 120 -12.71 5.59 -3.53
C ARG A 120 -13.14 4.22 -4.08
N VAL A 121 -13.24 4.09 -5.40
CA VAL A 121 -13.55 2.81 -6.06
C VAL A 121 -12.51 1.75 -5.69
N ILE A 122 -11.23 2.05 -5.94
CA ILE A 122 -10.10 1.15 -5.70
C ILE A 122 -10.03 0.77 -4.23
N CYS A 123 -10.25 1.72 -3.32
CA CYS A 123 -10.22 1.44 -1.89
C CYS A 123 -11.30 0.43 -1.50
N ARG A 124 -12.57 0.62 -1.91
CA ARG A 124 -13.66 -0.32 -1.61
C ARG A 124 -13.40 -1.71 -2.18
N VAL A 125 -13.03 -1.76 -3.47
CA VAL A 125 -12.80 -3.00 -4.21
C VAL A 125 -11.61 -3.78 -3.62
N THR A 126 -10.50 -3.10 -3.32
CA THR A 126 -9.35 -3.73 -2.63
C THR A 126 -9.76 -4.23 -1.25
N SER A 127 -10.47 -3.40 -0.48
CA SER A 127 -10.91 -3.74 0.87
C SER A 127 -11.84 -4.94 0.91
N ARG A 128 -12.62 -5.19 -0.16
CA ARG A 128 -13.46 -6.39 -0.27
C ARG A 128 -12.65 -7.68 -0.15
N VAL A 129 -11.47 -7.71 -0.77
CA VAL A 129 -10.53 -8.84 -0.70
C VAL A 129 -9.80 -8.88 0.63
N LEU A 130 -9.46 -7.70 1.18
CA LEU A 130 -8.63 -7.63 2.38
C LEU A 130 -9.38 -7.97 3.67
N VAL A 131 -10.60 -7.45 3.83
CA VAL A 131 -11.33 -7.43 5.10
C VAL A 131 -12.78 -7.91 4.98
N GLY A 132 -13.20 -8.31 3.78
CA GLY A 132 -14.56 -8.78 3.51
C GLY A 132 -15.60 -7.66 3.40
N GLU A 133 -16.86 -8.05 3.24
CA GLU A 133 -17.97 -7.16 2.86
C GLU A 133 -18.29 -6.09 3.89
N ASN A 134 -18.27 -6.50 5.17
CA ASN A 134 -18.76 -5.68 6.27
C ASN A 134 -17.93 -4.40 6.45
N LEU A 135 -16.60 -4.51 6.27
CA LEU A 135 -15.70 -3.38 6.48
C LEU A 135 -15.35 -2.66 5.17
N CYS A 136 -15.41 -3.34 4.01
CA CYS A 136 -15.05 -2.70 2.74
C CYS A 136 -15.98 -1.55 2.34
N ARG A 137 -17.23 -1.54 2.81
CA ARG A 137 -18.20 -0.45 2.57
C ARG A 137 -18.15 0.65 3.63
N ASN A 138 -17.35 0.49 4.68
CA ASN A 138 -17.21 1.52 5.71
C ASN A 138 -16.43 2.72 5.15
N GLU A 139 -17.10 3.85 5.02
CA GLU A 139 -16.54 5.04 4.39
C GLU A 139 -15.37 5.63 5.19
N GLU A 140 -15.41 5.58 6.52
CA GLU A 140 -14.36 6.11 7.38
C GLU A 140 -13.09 5.24 7.34
N TYR A 141 -13.24 3.92 7.26
CA TYR A 141 -12.15 3.00 7.00
C TYR A 141 -11.49 3.29 5.64
N CYS A 142 -12.29 3.44 4.58
CA CYS A 142 -11.77 3.74 3.24
C CYS A 142 -11.07 5.11 3.18
N LYS A 143 -11.66 6.13 3.83
CA LYS A 143 -11.05 7.45 3.97
C LYS A 143 -9.75 7.39 4.75
N LEU A 144 -9.65 6.53 5.77
CA LEU A 144 -8.41 6.35 6.53
C LEU A 144 -7.30 5.77 5.63
N ALA A 145 -7.57 4.68 4.91
CA ALA A 145 -6.61 4.06 3.98
C ALA A 145 -6.14 5.06 2.90
N SER A 146 -7.07 5.84 2.36
CA SER A 146 -6.81 6.89 1.38
C SER A 146 -5.94 8.02 1.94
N ARG A 147 -6.29 8.54 3.12
CA ARG A 147 -5.54 9.60 3.80
C ARG A 147 -4.13 9.15 4.15
N PHE A 148 -3.99 7.96 4.75
CA PHE A 148 -2.69 7.39 5.06
C PHE A 148 -1.78 7.35 3.83
N THR A 149 -2.30 6.90 2.69
CA THR A 149 -1.54 6.82 1.44
C THR A 149 -1.08 8.20 0.98
N ASN A 150 -1.97 9.18 0.95
CA ASN A 150 -1.62 10.55 0.55
C ASN A 150 -0.61 11.19 1.51
N ASP A 151 -0.82 11.04 2.82
CA ASP A 151 0.03 11.67 3.82
C ASP A 151 1.45 11.08 3.78
N VAL A 152 1.60 9.76 3.60
CA VAL A 152 2.91 9.11 3.44
C VAL A 152 3.62 9.58 2.17
N LEU A 153 2.90 9.65 1.04
CA LEU A 153 3.45 10.08 -0.25
C LEU A 153 3.86 11.55 -0.25
N LEU A 154 3.27 12.37 0.61
CA LEU A 154 3.62 13.77 0.80
C LEU A 154 4.78 13.93 1.81
N ALA A 155 4.66 13.28 2.97
CA ALA A 155 5.60 13.44 4.07
C ALA A 155 6.98 12.84 3.76
N GLY A 156 7.05 11.73 3.03
CA GLY A 156 8.31 11.06 2.66
C GLY A 156 9.30 11.96 1.93
N PRO A 157 8.92 12.51 0.76
CA PRO A 157 9.76 13.45 0.04
C PRO A 157 10.10 14.70 0.84
N ILE A 158 9.18 15.24 1.64
CA ILE A 158 9.45 16.39 2.53
C ILE A 158 10.56 16.04 3.52
N LEU A 159 10.44 14.89 4.19
CA LEU A 159 11.43 14.43 5.16
C LEU A 159 12.79 14.14 4.51
N LYS A 160 12.79 13.60 3.29
CA LYS A 160 14.01 13.31 2.54
C LYS A 160 14.73 14.58 2.11
N PHE A 161 14.01 15.55 1.54
CA PHE A 161 14.64 16.65 0.81
C PHE A 161 14.73 17.96 1.60
N LEU A 162 13.85 18.18 2.58
CA LEU A 162 13.82 19.43 3.35
C LEU A 162 14.40 19.26 4.76
N ILE A 163 14.48 18.04 5.28
CA ILE A 163 14.91 17.78 6.65
C ILE A 163 16.33 17.14 6.69
N PRO A 164 17.27 17.71 7.47
CA PRO A 164 18.58 17.12 7.71
C PRO A 164 18.47 15.71 8.31
N ARG A 165 19.36 14.80 7.89
CA ARG A 165 19.33 13.37 8.28
C ARG A 165 19.22 13.14 9.79
N SER A 166 19.92 13.95 10.60
CA SER A 166 19.91 13.85 12.06
C SER A 166 18.53 14.10 12.70
N LEU A 167 17.64 14.85 12.05
CA LEU A 167 16.32 15.20 12.58
C LEU A 167 15.20 14.29 12.05
N ARG A 168 15.46 13.48 11.02
CA ARG A 168 14.41 12.69 10.34
C ARG A 168 13.72 11.70 11.26
N SER A 169 14.47 11.03 12.13
CA SER A 169 13.90 10.07 13.09
C SER A 169 12.93 10.74 14.07
N SER A 170 13.33 11.89 14.63
CA SER A 170 12.51 12.64 15.59
C SER A 170 11.25 13.21 14.94
N LEU A 171 11.38 13.84 13.77
CA LEU A 171 10.24 14.41 13.05
C LEU A 171 9.31 13.34 12.46
N GLY A 172 9.85 12.23 11.99
CA GLY A 172 9.05 11.08 11.57
C GLY A 172 8.28 10.45 12.73
N LYS A 173 8.90 10.33 13.91
CA LYS A 173 8.20 9.89 15.14
C LYS A 173 7.10 10.88 15.53
N LEU A 174 7.36 12.19 15.47
CA LEU A 174 6.35 13.21 15.75
C LEU A 174 5.17 13.08 14.79
N TYR A 175 5.44 12.97 13.49
CA TYR A 175 4.43 12.73 12.46
C TYR A 175 3.54 11.53 12.80
N ARG A 176 4.13 10.37 13.14
CA ARG A 176 3.35 9.18 13.54
C ARG A 176 2.44 9.44 14.73
N MET A 177 2.95 10.10 15.75
CA MET A 177 2.20 10.41 16.98
C MET A 177 1.06 11.41 16.73
N SER A 178 1.23 12.32 15.77
CA SER A 178 0.23 13.32 15.39
C SER A 178 -0.92 12.71 14.59
N PHE A 179 -0.60 11.94 13.54
CA PHE A 179 -1.63 11.41 12.64
C PHE A 179 -2.33 10.16 13.17
N ARG A 180 -1.62 9.32 13.95
CA ARG A 180 -2.17 8.12 14.60
C ARG A 180 -2.87 7.14 13.66
N HIS A 181 -2.53 7.14 12.38
CA HIS A 181 -3.10 6.25 11.35
C HIS A 181 -3.09 4.77 11.77
N HIS A 182 -2.00 4.33 12.40
CA HIS A 182 -1.85 2.96 12.92
C HIS A 182 -2.93 2.61 13.94
N LYS A 183 -3.13 3.49 14.92
CA LYS A 183 -4.13 3.30 15.99
C LYS A 183 -5.54 3.31 15.41
N GLN A 184 -5.82 4.21 14.48
CA GLN A 184 -7.13 4.27 13.83
C GLN A 184 -7.42 2.99 13.03
N MET A 185 -6.45 2.48 12.28
CA MET A 185 -6.60 1.22 11.55
C MET A 185 -6.85 0.05 12.49
N GLN A 186 -6.10 -0.01 13.59
CA GLN A 186 -6.32 -1.01 14.64
C GLN A 186 -7.74 -0.95 15.19
N THR A 187 -8.27 0.23 15.49
CA THR A 187 -9.64 0.39 15.99
C THR A 187 -10.69 -0.14 15.02
N PHE A 188 -10.49 -0.01 13.70
CA PHE A 188 -11.43 -0.58 12.72
C PHE A 188 -11.37 -2.10 12.65
N LEU A 189 -10.18 -2.70 12.77
CA LEU A 189 -9.98 -4.14 12.59
C LEU A 189 -10.14 -4.95 13.87
N GLU A 190 -9.94 -4.35 15.03
CA GLU A 190 -10.01 -5.01 16.33
C GLU A 190 -11.32 -5.79 16.56
N PRO A 191 -12.51 -5.24 16.29
CA PRO A 191 -13.76 -6.00 16.47
C PRO A 191 -13.83 -7.25 15.58
N PHE A 192 -13.34 -7.17 14.34
CA PHE A 192 -13.36 -8.28 13.39
C PHE A 192 -12.33 -9.35 13.74
N ILE A 193 -11.14 -8.93 14.19
CA ILE A 193 -10.09 -9.84 14.65
C ILE A 193 -10.57 -10.59 15.89
N GLU A 194 -11.16 -9.90 16.86
CA GLU A 194 -11.58 -10.53 18.11
C GLU A 194 -12.81 -11.43 17.93
N ASP A 195 -13.76 -11.05 17.07
CA ASP A 195 -14.89 -11.93 16.69
C ASP A 195 -14.39 -13.25 16.07
N ARG A 196 -13.43 -13.17 15.14
CA ARG A 196 -12.83 -14.37 14.51
C ARG A 196 -12.10 -15.24 15.53
N ARG A 197 -11.31 -14.63 16.41
CA ARG A 197 -10.63 -15.36 17.50
C ARG A 197 -11.63 -16.02 18.45
N GLN A 198 -12.71 -15.33 18.80
CA GLN A 198 -13.75 -15.88 19.65
C GLN A 198 -14.42 -17.09 19.01
N LYS A 199 -14.76 -17.02 17.72
CA LYS A 199 -15.36 -18.15 16.98
C LYS A 199 -14.43 -19.35 16.93
N LEU A 200 -13.13 -19.15 16.68
CA LEU A 200 -12.13 -20.22 16.72
C LEU A 200 -11.93 -20.83 18.12
N ARG A 201 -12.05 -20.03 19.19
CA ARG A 201 -12.00 -20.53 20.57
C ARG A 201 -13.24 -21.36 20.94
N GLN A 202 -14.40 -20.98 20.41
CA GLN A 202 -15.66 -21.69 20.64
C GLN A 202 -15.75 -22.97 19.81
N ASP A 203 -15.27 -22.93 18.57
CA ASP A 203 -15.23 -24.05 17.64
C ASP A 203 -13.90 -24.01 16.85
N PRO A 204 -12.93 -24.89 17.20
CA PRO A 204 -11.67 -25.00 16.47
C PRO A 204 -11.83 -25.43 15.00
N THR A 205 -13.00 -25.95 14.60
CA THR A 205 -13.31 -26.33 13.22
C THR A 205 -14.01 -25.22 12.43
N PHE A 206 -14.25 -24.06 13.07
CA PHE A 206 -14.84 -22.90 12.44
C PHE A 206 -14.01 -22.45 11.23
N THR A 207 -14.65 -22.38 10.06
CA THR A 207 -14.00 -21.91 8.84
C THR A 207 -13.98 -20.39 8.82
N LEU A 208 -12.78 -19.80 8.80
CA LEU A 208 -12.62 -18.36 8.69
C LEU A 208 -13.10 -17.84 7.32
N PRO A 209 -13.54 -16.57 7.23
CA PRO A 209 -13.86 -15.95 5.95
C PRO A 209 -12.68 -16.03 4.98
N ASN A 210 -12.95 -16.28 3.69
CA ASN A 210 -11.91 -16.31 2.66
C ASN A 210 -11.46 -14.90 2.25
N ASP A 211 -10.70 -14.24 3.13
CA ASP A 211 -10.13 -12.91 2.93
C ASP A 211 -8.71 -12.80 3.47
N MET A 212 -8.01 -11.72 3.10
CA MET A 212 -6.60 -11.56 3.49
C MET A 212 -6.39 -11.48 5.00
N LEU A 213 -7.30 -10.86 5.74
CA LEU A 213 -7.21 -10.80 7.19
C LEU A 213 -7.20 -12.20 7.81
N SER A 214 -8.03 -13.12 7.32
CA SER A 214 -8.03 -14.52 7.76
C SER A 214 -6.73 -15.23 7.39
N TRP A 215 -6.25 -15.05 6.15
CA TRP A 215 -5.00 -15.69 5.73
C TRP A 215 -3.79 -15.20 6.54
N LEU A 216 -3.76 -13.91 6.90
CA LEU A 216 -2.75 -13.36 7.80
C LEU A 216 -2.85 -13.97 9.19
N MET A 217 -4.07 -14.14 9.72
CA MET A 217 -4.28 -14.79 11.03
C MET A 217 -3.86 -16.26 11.02
N GLU A 218 -4.02 -16.99 9.91
CA GLU A 218 -3.60 -18.39 9.78
C GLU A 218 -2.08 -18.56 9.70
N MET A 219 -1.39 -17.63 9.03
CA MET A 219 0.05 -17.70 8.79
C MET A 219 0.90 -16.97 9.83
N ALA A 220 0.29 -16.16 10.67
CA ALA A 220 1.00 -15.48 11.74
C ALA A 220 1.67 -16.49 12.67
N SER A 221 2.95 -16.29 12.94
CA SER A 221 3.66 -16.98 14.02
C SER A 221 2.96 -16.68 15.36
N PRO A 222 2.85 -17.65 16.29
CA PRO A 222 2.27 -17.50 17.65
C PRO A 222 2.83 -16.36 18.50
N THR A 223 3.85 -15.65 18.02
CA THR A 223 4.53 -14.53 18.66
C THR A 223 3.86 -13.18 18.33
N VAL A 224 4.64 -12.16 18.00
CA VAL A 224 4.21 -10.76 17.78
C VAL A 224 3.24 -10.61 16.59
N GLU A 225 3.34 -11.48 15.59
CA GLU A 225 2.56 -11.42 14.35
C GLU A 225 1.05 -11.63 14.57
N HIS A 226 0.67 -12.38 15.61
CA HIS A 226 -0.73 -12.57 15.96
C HIS A 226 -1.38 -11.36 16.64
N SER A 227 -0.61 -10.35 17.05
CA SER A 227 -1.17 -9.17 17.71
C SER A 227 -2.12 -8.40 16.78
N THR A 228 -3.15 -7.78 17.36
CA THR A 228 -4.12 -6.96 16.61
C THR A 228 -3.42 -5.81 15.88
N GLU A 229 -2.40 -5.22 16.51
CA GLU A 229 -1.58 -4.16 15.91
C GLU A 229 -0.83 -4.67 14.67
N SER A 230 -0.14 -5.81 14.77
CA SER A 230 0.62 -6.37 13.65
C SER A 230 -0.26 -6.71 12.46
N LEU A 231 -1.37 -7.43 12.68
CA LEU A 231 -2.36 -7.74 11.63
C LEU A 231 -2.90 -6.45 10.97
N SER A 232 -3.20 -5.44 11.78
CA SER A 232 -3.69 -4.16 11.29
C SER A 232 -2.66 -3.42 10.43
N MET A 233 -1.38 -3.51 10.79
CA MET A 233 -0.30 -2.89 10.02
C MET A 233 -0.09 -3.59 8.68
N ARG A 234 -0.26 -4.91 8.62
CA ARG A 234 -0.23 -5.66 7.36
C ARG A 234 -1.36 -5.23 6.42
N ILE A 235 -2.60 -5.15 6.92
CA ILE A 235 -3.74 -4.67 6.14
C ILE A 235 -3.55 -3.22 5.68
N LEU A 236 -3.01 -2.35 6.54
CA LEU A 236 -2.68 -0.97 6.17
C LEU A 236 -1.62 -0.90 5.06
N ASN A 237 -0.60 -1.74 5.15
CA ASN A 237 0.47 -1.81 4.16
C ASN A 237 -0.06 -2.24 2.79
N VAL A 238 -0.87 -3.28 2.74
CA VAL A 238 -1.41 -3.77 1.47
C VAL A 238 -2.38 -2.77 0.85
N ASN A 239 -3.22 -2.11 1.67
CA ASN A 239 -4.02 -0.98 1.21
C ASN A 239 -3.15 0.13 0.62
N PHE A 240 -2.09 0.54 1.32
CA PHE A 240 -1.17 1.57 0.86
C PHE A 240 -0.56 1.24 -0.51
N VAL A 241 -0.04 0.03 -0.67
CA VAL A 241 0.56 -0.43 -1.93
C VAL A 241 -0.50 -0.46 -3.04
N ALA A 242 -1.64 -1.10 -2.81
CA ALA A 242 -2.72 -1.22 -3.80
C ALA A 242 -3.25 0.15 -4.25
N MET A 243 -3.44 1.07 -3.30
CA MET A 243 -3.91 2.42 -3.59
C MET A 243 -2.87 3.23 -4.38
N HIS A 244 -1.59 3.12 -4.02
CA HIS A 244 -0.52 3.85 -4.69
C HIS A 244 -0.33 3.41 -6.14
N THR A 245 -0.40 2.11 -6.43
CA THR A 245 -0.12 1.55 -7.76
C THR A 245 -1.35 1.57 -8.68
N THR A 246 -2.56 1.40 -8.16
CA THR A 246 -3.76 1.24 -9.00
C THR A 246 -4.40 2.60 -9.37
N THR A 247 -4.20 3.63 -8.55
CA THR A 247 -4.79 4.96 -8.78
C THR A 247 -3.97 5.81 -9.75
N LYS A 248 -2.70 5.49 -9.95
CA LYS A 248 -1.72 6.31 -10.71
C LYS A 248 -1.37 5.67 -12.04
#